data_AF-A0A940NJK3-F1
#
_entry.id   AF-A0A940NJK3-F1
#
_cell.length_a   1.000
_cell.length_b   1.000
_cell.length_c   1.000
_cell.angle_alpha   90.00
_cell.angle_beta   90.00
_cell.angle_gamma   90.00
#
_symmetry.space_group_name_H-M   'P 1'
#
loop_
_entity.id
_entity.type
_entity.pdbx_description
1 polymer ?
#
loop_
_entity_poly.entity_id
_entity_poly.type
_entity_poly.pdbx_seq_one_letter_code
_entity_poly.pdbx_strand_id
1 'polypeptide(L)'
;MFDAEAAVTLLNNTAYPMFADRGDGHLDVLREGNLEFTHERGFVGTPGIDDITVCLAESLYFSDGSRALRITVPHSASGWSQWTALQPLPQTQLQ
;
A
#
# COMPACT_ATOMS: atom_id res chain seq x y z
N MET A 1 -10.41 8.92 12.51
CA MET A 1 -9.14 8.34 12.05
C MET A 1 -9.53 7.13 11.25
N PHE A 2 -9.09 7.08 9.99
CA PHE A 2 -9.38 5.94 9.11
C PHE A 2 -8.35 4.82 9.35
N ASP A 3 -8.73 3.58 9.07
CA ASP A 3 -7.87 2.42 9.27
C ASP A 3 -6.56 2.55 8.48
N ALA A 4 -6.61 3.15 7.28
CA ALA A 4 -5.42 3.44 6.48
C ALA A 4 -4.41 4.37 7.17
N GLU A 5 -4.86 5.34 7.98
CA GLU A 5 -3.97 6.28 8.68
C GLU A 5 -3.20 5.55 9.79
N ALA A 6 -3.89 4.67 10.53
CA ALA A 6 -3.27 3.80 11.51
C ALA A 6 -2.26 2.85 10.85
N ALA A 7 -2.65 2.21 9.75
CA ALA A 7 -1.81 1.28 9.02
C ALA A 7 -0.54 1.96 8.50
N VAL A 8 -0.66 3.11 7.86
CA VAL A 8 0.49 3.89 7.35
C VAL A 8 1.45 4.26 8.48
N THR A 9 0.92 4.66 9.63
CA THR A 9 1.73 5.00 10.80
C THR A 9 2.54 3.78 11.28
N LEU A 10 1.92 2.61 11.39
CA LEU A 10 2.59 1.38 11.82
C LEU A 10 3.64 0.91 10.81
N LEU A 11 3.29 0.89 9.52
CA LEU A 11 4.15 0.40 8.44
C LEU A 11 5.37 1.29 8.24
N ASN A 12 5.22 2.62 8.32
CA ASN A 12 6.34 3.55 8.13
C ASN A 12 7.27 3.62 9.36
N ASN A 13 6.75 3.34 10.57
CA ASN A 13 7.54 3.39 11.81
C ASN A 13 8.28 2.09 12.12
N THR A 14 7.82 0.96 11.60
CA THR A 14 8.51 -0.32 11.78
C THR A 14 9.78 -0.30 10.93
N ALA A 15 10.96 -0.29 11.56
CA ALA A 15 12.25 -0.14 10.88
C ALA A 15 12.39 -1.15 9.73
N TYR A 16 12.47 -0.63 8.50
CA TYR A 16 12.22 -1.34 7.26
C TYR A 16 13.38 -2.14 6.62
N PRO A 17 14.58 -2.37 7.20
CA PRO A 17 15.61 -3.09 6.45
C PRO A 17 15.51 -4.64 6.57
N MET A 18 14.67 -5.21 7.45
CA MET A 18 14.68 -6.66 7.69
C MET A 18 13.67 -7.50 6.87
N PHE A 19 12.68 -6.87 6.24
CA PHE A 19 11.56 -7.61 5.62
C PHE A 19 11.47 -7.49 4.10
N ALA A 20 12.37 -6.73 3.47
CA ALA A 20 12.36 -6.49 2.02
C ALA A 20 12.49 -7.79 1.17
N ASP A 21 12.93 -8.90 1.77
CA ASP A 21 13.19 -10.17 1.08
C ASP A 21 12.25 -11.33 1.51
N ARG A 22 11.27 -11.07 2.39
CA ARG A 22 10.32 -12.11 2.87
C ARG A 22 8.86 -11.70 2.68
N GLY A 23 8.38 -11.76 1.44
CA GLY A 23 6.95 -11.79 1.13
C GLY A 23 6.15 -10.66 1.78
N ASP A 24 5.06 -11.02 2.47
CA ASP A 24 4.12 -10.08 3.10
C ASP A 24 4.38 -9.88 4.61
N GLY A 25 5.57 -10.23 5.11
CA GLY A 25 5.87 -10.20 6.55
C GLY A 25 5.82 -8.80 7.17
N HIS A 26 6.03 -7.74 6.39
CA HIS A 26 5.84 -6.36 6.87
C HIS A 26 4.38 -6.02 7.17
N LEU A 27 3.41 -6.82 6.69
CA LEU A 27 1.99 -6.64 6.97
C LEU A 27 1.55 -7.34 8.26
N ASP A 28 2.40 -8.16 8.89
CA ASP A 28 2.05 -8.88 10.11
C ASP A 28 1.77 -7.92 11.28
N VAL A 29 2.45 -6.78 11.34
CA VAL A 29 2.17 -5.71 12.33
C VAL A 29 0.72 -5.20 12.26
N LEU A 30 0.10 -5.23 11.08
CA LEU A 30 -1.30 -4.83 10.91
C LEU A 30 -2.24 -5.91 11.42
N ARG A 31 -1.92 -7.18 11.16
CA ARG A 31 -2.69 -8.34 11.62
C ARG A 31 -2.64 -8.46 13.14
N GLU A 32 -1.48 -8.23 13.73
CA GLU A 32 -1.30 -8.14 15.19
C GLU A 32 -2.14 -7.01 15.80
N GLY A 33 -2.28 -5.90 15.06
CA GLY A 33 -3.16 -4.78 15.41
C GLY A 33 -4.66 -5.02 15.18
N ASN A 34 -5.07 -6.24 14.78
CA ASN A 34 -6.45 -6.58 14.39
C ASN A 34 -7.04 -5.68 13.28
N LEU A 35 -6.19 -5.17 12.38
CA LEU A 35 -6.67 -4.46 11.19
C LEU A 35 -7.05 -5.49 10.12
N GLU A 36 -8.30 -5.46 9.68
CA GLU A 36 -8.78 -6.24 8.54
C GLU A 36 -8.53 -5.49 7.25
N PHE A 37 -7.83 -6.12 6.30
CA PHE A 37 -7.52 -5.52 5.01
C PHE A 37 -7.42 -6.55 3.89
N THR A 38 -7.70 -6.10 2.67
CA THR A 38 -7.33 -6.82 1.44
C THR A 38 -6.01 -6.26 0.92
N HIS A 39 -5.08 -7.13 0.55
CA HIS A 39 -3.77 -6.75 0.00
C HIS A 39 -3.72 -7.04 -1.50
N GLU A 40 -3.35 -6.05 -2.30
CA GLU A 40 -3.13 -6.20 -3.74
C GLU A 40 -1.79 -5.60 -4.17
N ARG A 41 -1.13 -6.27 -5.12
CA ARG A 41 0.01 -5.73 -5.87
C ARG A 41 -0.31 -5.75 -7.36
N GLY A 42 0.04 -4.66 -8.03
CA GLY A 42 -0.20 -4.51 -9.45
C GLY A 42 0.83 -3.62 -10.13
N PHE A 43 0.79 -3.61 -11.46
CA PHE A 43 1.59 -2.71 -12.26
C PHE A 43 0.76 -1.47 -12.62
N VAL A 44 1.38 -0.30 -12.46
CA VAL A 44 0.90 0.97 -12.96
C VAL A 44 1.68 1.26 -14.24
N GLY A 45 0.96 1.27 -15.35
CA GLY A 45 1.50 1.50 -16.68
C GLY A 45 0.39 1.87 -17.67
N THR A 46 0.78 2.15 -18.90
CA THR A 46 -0.18 2.46 -19.95
C THR A 46 -0.82 1.15 -20.46
N PRO A 47 -2.16 1.02 -20.49
CA PRO A 47 -2.81 -0.18 -20.98
C PRO A 47 -2.39 -0.53 -22.41
N GLY A 48 -1.99 -1.78 -22.65
CA GLY A 48 -1.59 -2.27 -23.97
C GLY A 48 -0.18 -1.87 -24.41
N ILE A 49 0.63 -1.29 -23.53
CA ILE A 49 2.05 -1.02 -23.76
C ILE A 49 2.88 -1.85 -22.78
N ASP A 50 3.74 -2.71 -23.31
CA ASP A 50 4.77 -3.42 -22.53
C ASP A 50 5.88 -2.42 -22.18
N ASP A 51 5.64 -1.63 -21.14
CA ASP A 51 6.59 -0.63 -20.67
C ASP A 51 7.63 -1.28 -19.74
N ILE A 52 8.91 -1.15 -20.09
CA ILE A 52 10.05 -1.61 -19.26
C ILE A 52 10.27 -0.73 -18.02
N THR A 53 9.55 0.39 -17.89
CA THR A 53 9.58 1.29 -16.73
C THR A 53 8.39 1.11 -15.78
N VAL A 54 7.70 -0.03 -15.88
CA VAL A 54 6.55 -0.39 -15.03
C VAL A 54 6.77 -0.07 -13.55
N CYS A 55 5.93 0.81 -13.03
CA CYS A 55 5.87 1.13 -11.61
C CYS A 55 5.01 0.07 -10.92
N LEU A 56 5.54 -0.64 -9.93
CA LEU A 56 4.71 -1.52 -9.10
C LEU A 56 4.00 -0.67 -8.04
N ALA A 57 2.72 -0.93 -7.85
CA ALA A 57 1.92 -0.39 -6.77
C ALA A 57 1.53 -1.52 -5.81
N GLU A 58 1.52 -1.20 -4.53
CA GLU A 58 1.03 -2.07 -3.46
C GLU A 58 -0.05 -1.32 -2.68
N SER A 59 -1.22 -1.94 -2.59
CA SER A 59 -2.44 -1.34 -2.03
C SER A 59 -3.01 -2.22 -0.92
N LEU A 60 -3.43 -1.58 0.16
CA LEU A 60 -4.26 -2.18 1.20
C LEU A 60 -5.63 -1.51 1.18
N TYR A 61 -6.69 -2.32 1.17
CA TYR A 61 -8.08 -1.85 1.19
C TYR A 61 -8.71 -2.20 2.54
N PHE A 62 -9.28 -1.22 3.19
CA PHE A 62 -9.92 -1.36 4.50
C PHE A 62 -11.44 -1.32 4.38
N SER A 63 -12.13 -1.85 5.39
CA SER A 63 -13.59 -1.95 5.41
C SER A 63 -14.29 -0.59 5.47
N ASP A 64 -13.63 0.41 6.03
CA ASP A 64 -14.07 1.81 6.06
C ASP A 64 -13.93 2.52 4.68
N GLY A 65 -13.46 1.81 3.66
CA GLY A 65 -13.24 2.30 2.30
C GLY A 65 -11.95 3.10 2.12
N SER A 66 -11.19 3.32 3.20
CA SER A 66 -9.87 3.96 3.13
C SER A 66 -8.86 2.98 2.53
N ARG A 67 -7.74 3.53 2.04
CA ARG A 67 -6.69 2.71 1.41
C ARG A 67 -5.31 3.16 1.86
N ALA A 68 -4.38 2.23 2.03
CA ALA A 68 -2.97 2.54 2.14
C ALA A 68 -2.28 2.16 0.82
N LEU A 69 -1.45 3.03 0.28
CA LEU A 69 -0.78 2.85 -1.00
C LEU A 69 0.72 3.15 -0.87
N ARG A 70 1.53 2.36 -1.57
CA ARG A 70 2.91 2.73 -1.90
C ARG A 70 3.25 2.29 -3.32
N ILE A 71 4.31 2.87 -3.86
CA ILE A 71 4.79 2.58 -5.21
C ILE A 71 6.29 2.30 -5.21
N THR A 72 6.78 1.58 -6.21
CA THR A 72 8.22 1.44 -6.41
C THR A 72 8.84 2.77 -6.77
N VAL A 73 9.99 3.05 -6.18
CA VAL A 73 10.79 4.23 -6.47
C VAL A 73 12.18 3.75 -6.87
N PRO A 74 12.52 3.78 -8.17
CA PRO A 74 13.86 3.47 -8.62
C PRO A 74 14.88 4.32 -7.86
N HIS A 75 15.98 3.71 -7.44
CA HIS A 75 17.08 4.36 -6.72
C HIS A 75 16.79 4.77 -5.27
N SER A 76 15.67 4.35 -4.66
CA SER A 76 15.51 4.44 -3.20
C SER A 76 16.15 3.25 -2.49
N ALA A 77 16.62 3.44 -1.26
CA ALA A 77 17.28 2.37 -0.49
C ALA A 77 16.35 1.17 -0.21
N SER A 78 15.04 1.40 -0.11
CA SER A 78 14.01 0.37 0.09
C SER A 78 13.40 -0.14 -1.23
N GLY A 79 13.67 0.51 -2.36
CA GLY A 79 12.98 0.28 -3.64
C GLY A 79 11.52 0.74 -3.67
N TRP A 80 10.97 1.21 -2.55
CA TRP A 80 9.57 1.60 -2.36
C TRP A 80 9.45 3.00 -1.76
N SER A 81 8.36 3.71 -2.06
CA SER A 81 7.95 4.90 -1.33
C SER A 81 7.55 4.53 0.11
N GLN A 82 7.44 5.54 0.97
CA GLN A 82 6.67 5.40 2.20
C GLN A 82 5.21 5.09 1.86
N TRP A 83 4.51 4.43 2.79
CA TRP A 83 3.07 4.25 2.70
C TRP A 83 2.36 5.59 2.84
N THR A 84 1.27 5.75 2.09
CA THR A 84 0.39 6.93 2.11
C THR A 84 -1.06 6.50 2.30
N ALA A 85 -1.80 7.22 3.13
CA ALA A 85 -3.23 6.99 3.34
C ALA A 85 -4.03 7.75 2.28
N LEU A 86 -4.98 7.07 1.66
CA LEU A 86 -5.97 7.62 0.77
C LEU A 86 -7.33 7.54 1.47
N GLN A 87 -8.01 8.69 1.51
CA GLN A 87 -9.34 8.79 2.05
C GLN A 87 -10.32 7.97 1.17
N PRO A 88 -11.42 7.46 1.73
CA PRO A 88 -12.47 6.83 0.95
C PRO A 88 -12.95 7.77 -0.17
N LEU A 89 -13.13 7.22 -1.37
CA LEU A 89 -13.75 8.00 -2.44
C LEU A 89 -15.18 8.37 -2.02
N PRO A 90 -15.63 9.61 -2.26
CA PRO A 90 -17.02 9.96 -2.09
C PRO A 90 -17.84 8.96 -2.90
N GLN A 91 -18.79 8.27 -2.26
CA GLN A 91 -19.77 7.48 -2.99
C GLN A 91 -20.49 8.45 -3.92
N THR A 92 -20.13 8.44 -5.19
CA THR A 92 -20.88 9.19 -6.19
C THR A 92 -22.23 8.48 -6.20
N GLN A 93 -23.26 9.13 -5.66
CA GLN A 93 -24.63 8.66 -5.84
C GLN A 93 -24.87 8.72 -7.34
N LEU A 94 -24.65 7.60 -8.03
CA LEU A 94 -25.20 7.36 -9.35
C LEU A 94 -26.72 7.28 -9.14
N GLN A 95 -27.37 8.45 -9.18
CA GLN A 95 -28.82 8.59 -9.33
C GLN A 95 -29.19 8.42 -10.79
#